data_AF-A0A661IGW6-F1
#
_entry.id   AF-A0A661IGW6-F1
#
_cell.length_a   1.000
_cell.length_b   1.000
_cell.length_c   1.000
_cell.angle_alpha   90.00
_cell.angle_beta   90.00
_cell.angle_gamma   90.00
#
_symmetry.space_group_name_H-M   'P 1'
#
loop_
_entity.id
_entity.type
_entity.pdbx_description
1 polymer ?
#
loop_
_entity_poly.entity_id
_entity_poly.type
_entity_poly.pdbx_seq_one_letter_code
_entity_poly.pdbx_strand_id
1 'polypeptide(L)' 'KSGLINMSELIKLTVKNPAASLGINAGEIKVGEKVNAILFDTTSTCRIQNAQSLYDGETLNGKVMSLDSL' A
#
# COMPACT_ATOMS: atom_id res chain seq x y z
N LYS A 1 12.24 7.30 -0.64
CA LYS A 1 12.21 7.29 0.85
C LYS A 1 12.55 8.69 1.35
N SER A 2 11.55 9.55 1.58
CA SER A 2 11.80 10.95 2.01
C SER A 2 12.12 11.08 3.51
N GLY A 3 11.92 10.01 4.29
CA GLY A 3 12.11 10.02 5.74
C GLY A 3 10.91 10.59 6.53
N LEU A 4 9.87 11.06 5.84
CA LEU A 4 8.70 11.69 6.46
C LEU A 4 7.92 10.74 7.38
N ILE A 5 7.71 9.49 6.93
CA ILE A 5 7.04 8.43 7.68
C ILE A 5 7.71 7.08 7.43
N ASN A 6 7.64 6.18 8.41
CA ASN A 6 8.08 4.78 8.27
C ASN A 6 6.92 3.88 7.80
N MET A 7 7.22 2.62 7.46
CA MET A 7 6.22 1.69 6.94
C MET A 7 5.11 1.36 7.95
N SER A 8 5.45 1.25 9.23
CA SER A 8 4.46 0.98 10.28
C SER A 8 3.45 2.13 10.40
N GLU A 9 3.93 3.38 10.32
CA GLU A 9 3.06 4.56 10.34
C GLU A 9 2.21 4.65 9.07
N LEU A 10 2.79 4.31 7.90
CA LEU A 10 2.02 4.22 6.66
C LEU A 10 0.86 3.22 6.79
N ILE A 11 1.12 1.99 7.25
CA ILE A 11 0.08 0.96 7.45
C ILE A 11 -0.98 1.41 8.46
N LYS A 12 -0.55 2.09 9.52
CA LYS A 12 -1.48 2.63 10.53
C LYS A 12 -2.42 3.66 9.92
N LEU A 13 -1.91 4.59 9.11
CA LEU A 13 -2.69 5.65 8.48
C LEU A 13 -3.59 5.13 7.36
N THR A 14 -3.14 4.16 6.56
CA THR A 14 -3.87 3.71 5.36
C THR A 14 -4.73 2.47 5.57
N VAL A 15 -4.49 1.69 6.62
CA VAL A 15 -5.22 0.42 6.85
C VAL A 15 -5.82 0.36 8.25
N LYS A 16 -4.99 0.42 9.31
CA LYS A 16 -5.44 0.13 10.67
C LYS A 16 -6.44 1.16 11.20
N ASN A 17 -6.15 2.45 11.03
CA ASN A 17 -7.04 3.51 11.52
C ASN A 17 -8.38 3.53 10.77
N PRO A 18 -8.43 3.53 9.41
CA PRO A 18 -9.70 3.45 8.69
C PRO A 18 -10.53 2.21 9.06
N ALA A 19 -9.89 1.04 9.19
CA ALA A 19 -10.57 -0.19 9.56
C ALA A 19 -11.20 -0.11 10.96
N ALA A 20 -10.44 0.39 11.94
CA ALA A 20 -10.92 0.59 13.30
C ALA A 20 -12.12 1.55 13.36
N SER A 21 -12.08 2.66 12.60
CA SER A 21 -13.20 3.61 12.51
C SER A 21 -14.48 3.02 11.91
N LEU A 22 -14.37 1.93 11.14
CA LEU A 22 -15.50 1.22 10.54
C LEU A 22 -15.88 -0.06 11.30
N GLY A 23 -15.22 -0.37 12.42
CA GLY A 23 -15.43 -1.62 13.15
C GLY A 23 -14.97 -2.89 12.39
N ILE A 24 -14.07 -2.72 11.42
CA ILE A 24 -13.50 -3.81 10.62
C ILE A 24 -12.17 -4.23 11.25
N ASN A 25 -11.95 -5.54 11.41
CA ASN A 25 -10.67 -6.07 11.84
C ASN A 25 -9.71 -6.19 10.64
N ALA A 26 -8.80 -5.22 10.47
CA ALA A 26 -7.79 -5.22 9.42
C ALA A 26 -6.52 -4.45 9.84
N GLY A 27 -5.45 -4.60 9.06
CA GLY A 27 -4.16 -3.94 9.29
C GLY A 27 -3.12 -4.80 10.00
N GLU A 28 -3.37 -6.10 10.17
CA GLU A 28 -2.45 -7.08 10.74
C GLU A 28 -2.46 -8.37 9.91
N ILE A 29 -1.29 -9.01 9.79
CA ILE A 29 -1.15 -10.35 9.21
C ILE A 29 -1.01 -11.31 10.38
N LYS A 30 -2.00 -12.18 10.57
CA LYS A 30 -2.10 -13.06 11.74
C LYS A 30 -2.57 -14.45 11.35
N VAL A 31 -2.01 -15.46 11.99
CA VAL A 31 -2.40 -16.86 11.79
C VAL A 31 -3.86 -17.06 12.19
N GLY A 32 -4.62 -17.78 11.35
CA GLY A 32 -6.04 -18.06 11.55
C GLY A 32 -6.98 -17.01 10.96
N GLU A 33 -6.46 -15.86 10.51
CA GLU A 33 -7.25 -14.83 9.83
C GLU A 33 -7.23 -15.02 8.31
N LYS A 34 -8.28 -14.54 7.64
CA LYS A 34 -8.32 -14.51 6.17
C LYS A 34 -7.22 -13.59 5.64
N VAL A 35 -6.43 -14.09 4.69
CA VAL A 35 -5.40 -13.28 4.01
C VAL A 35 -6.07 -12.22 3.14
N ASN A 36 -5.88 -10.95 3.50
CA ASN A 36 -6.17 -9.79 2.69
C ASN A 36 -4.94 -8.88 2.70
N ALA A 37 -4.06 -9.08 1.72
CA ALA A 37 -2.75 -8.45 1.68
C ALA A 37 -2.37 -8.10 0.24
N ILE A 38 -1.43 -7.17 0.11
CA ILE A 38 -0.78 -6.82 -1.15
C ILE A 38 0.71 -7.09 -1.04
N LEU A 39 1.33 -7.53 -2.13
CA LEU A 39 2.77 -7.56 -2.24
C LEU A 39 3.24 -6.22 -2.79
N PHE A 40 4.08 -5.50 -2.04
CA PHE A 40 4.57 -4.19 -2.41
C PHE A 40 6.09 -4.20 -2.57
N ASP A 41 6.57 -4.03 -3.80
CA ASP A 41 7.98 -3.86 -4.10
C ASP A 41 8.39 -2.43 -3.74
N THR A 42 9.35 -2.29 -2.81
CA THR A 42 9.84 -0.98 -2.33
C THR A 42 11.01 -0.42 -3.14
N THR A 43 11.50 -1.17 -4.13
CA THR A 43 12.70 -0.85 -4.92
C THR A 43 12.36 -0.37 -6.32
N SER A 44 11.27 -0.88 -6.89
CA SER A 44 10.77 -0.45 -8.19
C SER A 44 10.25 0.99 -8.18
N THR A 45 10.23 1.61 -9.35
CA THR A 45 9.56 2.88 -9.60
C THR A 45 8.50 2.71 -10.69
N CYS A 46 7.52 3.61 -10.71
CA CYS A 46 6.44 3.62 -11.68
C CYS A 46 6.20 5.04 -12.15
N ARG A 47 6.15 5.26 -13.47
CA ARG A 47 5.68 6.53 -14.02
C ARG A 47 4.18 6.45 -14.25
N ILE A 48 3.44 7.40 -13.70
CA ILE A 48 2.00 7.49 -13.91
C ILE A 48 1.75 7.95 -15.34
N GLN A 49 0.95 7.16 -16.05
CA GLN A 49 0.53 7.42 -17.44
C GLN A 49 -0.99 7.36 -17.49
N ASN A 50 -1.62 8.40 -16.97
CA ASN A 50 -3.07 8.53 -16.92
C ASN A 50 -3.42 10.01 -16.97
N ALA A 51 -3.83 10.50 -18.14
CA ALA A 51 -4.18 11.90 -18.39
C ALA A 51 -5.32 12.45 -17.51
N GLN A 52 -6.06 11.59 -16.81
CA GLN A 52 -7.12 11.98 -15.86
C GLN A 52 -6.63 12.06 -14.40
N SER A 53 -5.40 11.63 -14.12
CA SER A 53 -4.79 11.70 -12.80
C SER A 53 -4.13 13.06 -12.60
N LEU A 54 -4.27 13.64 -11.41
CA LEU A 54 -3.47 14.81 -11.01
C LEU A 54 -1.97 14.51 -10.94
N TYR A 55 -1.61 13.22 -10.86
CA TYR A 55 -0.23 12.75 -10.81
C TYR A 55 0.29 12.33 -12.19
N ASP A 56 -0.39 12.67 -13.30
CA ASP A 56 0.04 12.26 -14.64
C ASP A 56 1.46 12.72 -14.96
N GLY A 57 2.27 11.81 -15.49
CA GLY A 57 3.67 12.04 -15.81
C GLY A 57 4.64 11.95 -14.62
N GLU A 58 4.15 11.93 -13.37
CA GLU A 58 4.99 11.81 -12.18
C GLU A 58 5.60 10.41 -12.02
N THR A 59 6.76 10.33 -11.35
CA THR A 59 7.42 9.06 -11.02
C THR A 59 7.28 8.79 -9.53
N LEU A 60 6.62 7.69 -9.18
CA LEU A 60 6.42 7.24 -7.81
C LEU A 60 7.40 6.11 -7.46
N ASN A 61 7.71 6.03 -6.17
CA ASN A 61 8.56 4.97 -5.62
C ASN A 61 7.68 3.86 -5.02
N GLY A 62 7.99 2.63 -5.42
CA GLY A 62 7.31 1.42 -5.03
C GLY A 62 6.15 1.05 -5.96
N LYS A 63 5.83 -0.24 -5.99
CA LYS A 63 4.83 -0.82 -6.89
C LYS A 63 4.12 -1.99 -6.25
N VAL A 64 2.80 -2.06 -6.43
CA VAL A 64 2.02 -3.27 -6.10
C VAL A 64 2.29 -4.34 -7.16
N MET A 65 2.72 -5.50 -6.71
CA MET A 65 2.98 -6.66 -7.55
C MET A 65 1.73 -7.54 -7.62
N SER A 66 1.45 -8.11 -8.79
CA SER A 66 0.42 -9.14 -8.87
C SER A 66 0.90 -10.39 -8.12
N LEU A 67 -0.02 -11.03 -7.40
CA LEU A 67 0.24 -12.30 -6.74
C LEU A 67 0.18 -13.48 -7.72
N ASP A 68 -0.30 -13.27 -8.96
CA ASP A 68 -0.40 -14.32 -10.00
C ASP A 68 0.96 -14.72 -10.60
N SER A 69 2.02 -13.98 -10.27
CA SER A 69 3.40 -14.20 -10.74
C SER A 69 4.29 -14.93 -9.71
N LEU A 70 3.68 -15.50 -8.66
CA LEU A 70 4.31 -16.37 -7.66
C LEU A 70 3.76 -17.80 -7.80
#